data_AF-A0A9P7HS30-F1
#
_entry.id   AF-A0A9P7HS30-F1
#
_cell.length_a   1.000
_cell.length_b   1.000
_cell.length_c   1.000
_cell.angle_alpha   90.00
_cell.angle_beta   90.00
_cell.angle_gamma   90.00
#
_symmetry.space_group_name_H-M   'P 1'
#
loop_
_entity.id
_entity.type
_entity.pdbx_description
1 polymer ?
#
loop_
_entity_poly.entity_id
_entity_poly.type
_entity_poly.pdbx_seq_one_letter_code
_entity_poly.pdbx_strand_id
1 'polypeptide(L)'
;MSQATFHPFPNLPVEIRLQIWGNACFDWRGGRSGLHYIKLNEDRQLAPLNCEWQTTGPRNRSAYLWHAGLWTACKESRDIAGKHWSSQGWSDVQENTKDKSLGDVIWFHSERFPPPIHIRQGLIHRKGDYEPWHQVTDMDRDIFCVTAESWEPLLRNWKPLRIEAEDEWGRHFIDDVMNVAVEFDPSWNQAIKNLNKDNRIKDYPPSLAFLIRLLLDQAHNKKSRKAVQLVDRNVLWHVENERMARYHPIYMDCDHEYLEILSFELKRDSPLSRFLSLLDTLIGDKLTKIEYGEPRFKYNLSESDWEQDDRLSPEELMRFVVRRDNLRPRELIR
;
A
#
# COMPACT_ATOMS: atom_id res chain seq x y z
N MET A 1 26.21 13.32 -41.08
CA MET A 1 25.76 12.87 -39.75
C MET A 1 24.80 11.71 -39.98
N SER A 2 25.15 10.49 -39.60
CA SER A 2 24.24 9.34 -39.72
C SER A 2 23.06 9.56 -38.78
N GLN A 3 21.84 9.55 -39.32
CA GLN A 3 20.64 9.46 -38.50
C GLN A 3 20.78 8.23 -37.60
N ALA A 4 20.63 8.42 -36.29
CA ALA A 4 20.53 7.29 -35.37
C ALA A 4 19.24 6.54 -35.71
N THR A 5 19.35 5.44 -36.44
CA THR A 5 18.24 4.56 -36.73
C THR A 5 17.94 3.76 -35.46
N PHE A 6 16.87 4.12 -34.76
CA PHE A 6 16.37 3.31 -33.65
C PHE A 6 15.83 2.00 -34.22
N HIS A 7 16.53 0.90 -33.94
CA HIS A 7 16.04 -0.43 -34.30
C HIS A 7 14.82 -0.78 -33.42
N PRO A 8 13.74 -1.32 -34.02
CA PRO A 8 12.64 -1.90 -33.25
C PRO A 8 13.16 -2.94 -32.25
N PHE A 9 12.52 -3.05 -31.07
CA PHE A 9 12.97 -3.95 -30.01
C PHE A 9 13.30 -5.38 -30.48
N PRO A 10 12.48 -6.05 -31.31
CA PRO A 10 12.78 -7.40 -31.78
C PRO A 10 14.05 -7.52 -32.64
N ASN A 11 14.52 -6.41 -33.22
CA ASN A 11 15.69 -6.36 -34.09
C ASN A 11 16.98 -6.00 -33.33
N LEU A 12 16.90 -5.80 -32.01
CA LEU A 12 18.07 -5.58 -31.17
C LEU A 12 18.85 -6.89 -30.98
N PRO A 13 20.19 -6.83 -30.82
CA PRO A 13 20.99 -7.98 -30.41
C PRO A 13 20.42 -8.64 -29.15
N VAL A 14 20.54 -9.97 -29.06
CA VAL A 14 19.95 -10.74 -27.96
C VAL A 14 20.45 -10.27 -26.60
N GLU A 15 21.73 -9.93 -26.49
CA GLU A 15 22.37 -9.44 -25.27
C GLU A 15 21.70 -8.15 -24.79
N ILE A 16 21.37 -7.25 -25.72
CA ILE A 16 20.72 -5.97 -25.41
C ILE A 16 19.26 -6.20 -25.00
N ARG A 17 18.53 -7.09 -25.67
CA ARG A 17 17.15 -7.42 -25.31
C ARG A 17 17.07 -8.03 -23.91
N LEU A 18 17.96 -8.98 -23.60
CA LEU A 18 18.05 -9.59 -22.27
C LEU A 18 18.43 -8.58 -21.19
N GLN A 19 19.35 -7.65 -21.46
CA GLN A 19 19.66 -6.55 -20.54
C GLN A 19 18.48 -5.63 -20.30
N ILE A 20 17.72 -5.26 -21.35
CA ILE A 20 16.52 -4.44 -21.21
C ILE A 20 15.50 -5.14 -20.32
N TRP A 21 15.23 -6.43 -20.55
CA TRP A 21 14.32 -7.19 -19.70
C TRP A 21 14.81 -7.31 -18.26
N GLY A 22 16.11 -7.55 -18.05
CA GLY A 22 16.70 -7.64 -16.72
C GLY A 22 16.56 -6.32 -15.95
N ASN A 23 16.86 -5.20 -16.62
CA ASN A 23 16.72 -3.86 -16.04
C ASN A 23 15.27 -3.45 -15.82
N ALA A 24 14.34 -4.03 -16.58
CA ALA A 24 12.92 -3.80 -16.40
C ALA A 24 12.36 -4.58 -15.20
N CYS A 25 13.08 -5.53 -14.58
CA CYS A 25 12.55 -6.25 -13.44
C CYS A 25 12.62 -5.44 -12.15
N PHE A 26 11.54 -5.42 -11.36
CA PHE A 26 11.50 -4.75 -10.07
C PHE A 26 12.42 -5.44 -9.04
N ASP A 27 13.17 -4.65 -8.26
CA ASP A 27 14.09 -5.15 -7.23
C ASP A 27 13.56 -4.88 -5.81
N TRP A 28 13.05 -5.91 -5.13
CA TRP A 28 12.59 -5.84 -3.75
C TRP A 28 13.73 -5.89 -2.72
N ARG A 29 14.95 -6.27 -3.11
CA ARG A 29 16.10 -6.31 -2.18
C ARG A 29 16.64 -4.93 -1.84
N GLY A 30 16.28 -3.89 -2.60
CA GLY A 30 16.72 -2.52 -2.41
C GLY A 30 15.98 -1.70 -1.34
N GLY A 31 15.21 -2.34 -0.44
CA GLY A 31 14.37 -1.62 0.52
C GLY A 31 13.15 -0.93 -0.11
N ARG A 32 12.72 -1.44 -1.27
CA ARG A 32 11.53 -0.98 -1.99
C ARG A 32 10.36 -1.93 -1.73
N SER A 33 9.18 -1.35 -1.60
CA SER A 33 7.94 -2.09 -1.39
C SER A 33 6.88 -1.63 -2.38
N GLY A 34 5.95 -2.54 -2.71
CA GLY A 34 4.85 -2.26 -3.61
C GLY A 34 3.75 -1.46 -2.91
N LEU A 35 3.15 -0.52 -3.65
CA LEU A 35 1.89 0.13 -3.33
C LEU A 35 0.84 -0.45 -4.27
N HIS A 36 -0.07 -1.23 -3.71
CA HIS A 36 -1.09 -1.97 -4.45
C HIS A 36 -2.47 -1.38 -4.21
N TYR A 37 -3.18 -1.11 -5.30
CA TYR A 37 -4.55 -0.63 -5.27
C TYR A 37 -5.50 -1.80 -5.44
N ILE A 38 -6.42 -1.88 -4.50
CA ILE A 38 -7.30 -3.02 -4.33
C ILE A 38 -8.72 -2.55 -4.04
N LYS A 39 -9.69 -3.39 -4.41
CA LYS A 39 -11.09 -3.25 -4.03
C LYS A 39 -11.38 -4.06 -2.78
N LEU A 40 -12.42 -3.66 -2.06
CA LEU A 40 -13.04 -4.53 -1.07
C LEU A 40 -14.30 -5.16 -1.66
N ASN A 41 -14.43 -6.48 -1.53
CA ASN A 41 -15.68 -7.18 -1.86
C ASN A 41 -16.70 -7.04 -0.71
N GLU A 42 -17.91 -7.59 -0.91
CA GLU A 42 -19.00 -7.54 0.09
C GLU A 42 -18.62 -8.22 1.42
N ASP A 43 -17.72 -9.21 1.37
CA ASP A 43 -17.17 -9.91 2.53
C ASP A 43 -16.00 -9.20 3.21
N ARG A 44 -15.62 -8.01 2.71
CA ARG A 44 -14.45 -7.21 3.12
C ARG A 44 -13.11 -7.90 2.93
N GLN A 45 -13.07 -8.77 1.95
CA GLN A 45 -11.83 -9.32 1.45
C GLN A 45 -11.28 -8.38 0.40
N LEU A 46 -9.98 -8.19 0.50
CA LEU A 46 -9.23 -7.36 -0.41
C LEU A 46 -9.07 -8.14 -1.72
N ALA A 47 -9.59 -7.57 -2.80
CA ALA A 47 -9.58 -8.11 -4.14
C ALA A 47 -8.82 -7.15 -5.06
N PRO A 48 -8.17 -7.65 -6.11
CA PRO A 48 -7.38 -6.79 -6.97
C PRO A 48 -8.26 -5.88 -7.83
N LEU A 49 -7.72 -4.73 -8.22
CA LEU A 49 -8.39 -3.87 -9.21
C LEU A 49 -8.40 -4.54 -10.60
N ASN A 50 -9.42 -4.21 -11.39
CA ASN A 50 -9.46 -4.62 -12.79
C ASN A 50 -8.28 -3.96 -13.54
N CYS A 51 -7.59 -4.73 -14.39
CA CYS A 51 -6.51 -4.22 -15.25
C CYS A 51 -7.00 -3.76 -16.62
N GLU A 52 -8.33 -3.73 -16.86
CA GLU A 52 -8.91 -3.14 -18.06
C GLU A 52 -8.70 -1.63 -18.07
N TRP A 53 -7.78 -1.21 -18.94
CA TRP A 53 -7.38 0.18 -19.18
C TRP A 53 -8.53 1.11 -19.64
N GLN A 54 -9.69 0.54 -19.99
CA GLN A 54 -10.86 1.26 -20.53
C GLN A 54 -12.01 1.43 -19.52
N THR A 55 -11.83 1.07 -18.25
CA THR A 55 -12.91 1.20 -17.25
C THR A 55 -13.02 2.63 -16.70
N THR A 56 -14.25 3.03 -16.34
CA THR A 56 -14.58 4.33 -15.72
C THR A 56 -14.20 4.42 -14.24
N GLY A 57 -13.57 3.37 -13.69
CA GLY A 57 -13.17 3.27 -12.28
C GLY A 57 -11.78 3.83 -11.99
N PRO A 58 -11.32 3.76 -10.72
CA PRO A 58 -9.96 4.16 -10.38
C PRO A 58 -8.95 3.33 -11.16
N ARG A 59 -8.07 4.01 -11.91
CA ARG A 59 -7.04 3.37 -12.73
C ARG A 59 -6.17 2.48 -11.83
N ASN A 60 -6.09 1.21 -12.20
CA ASN A 60 -5.16 0.29 -11.56
C ASN A 60 -3.73 0.72 -11.91
N ARG A 61 -2.98 1.12 -10.88
CA ARG A 61 -1.56 1.50 -10.98
C ARG A 61 -0.74 0.74 -9.96
N SER A 62 -1.24 -0.40 -9.50
CA SER A 62 -0.57 -1.20 -8.48
C SER A 62 0.79 -1.67 -8.96
N ALA A 63 1.79 -1.72 -8.07
CA ALA A 63 3.13 -2.21 -8.43
C ALA A 63 3.14 -3.60 -9.09
N TYR A 64 2.21 -4.49 -8.72
CA TYR A 64 2.10 -5.81 -9.35
C TYR A 64 1.87 -5.76 -10.88
N LEU A 65 1.36 -4.65 -11.43
CA LEU A 65 1.16 -4.52 -12.88
C LEU A 65 2.48 -4.45 -13.65
N TRP A 66 3.57 -4.06 -13.00
CA TRP A 66 4.91 -4.13 -13.58
C TRP A 66 5.24 -5.58 -13.98
N HIS A 67 4.97 -6.51 -13.07
CA HIS A 67 5.17 -7.93 -13.28
C HIS A 67 4.18 -8.51 -14.28
N ALA A 68 2.92 -8.07 -14.23
CA ALA A 68 1.92 -8.45 -15.23
C ALA A 68 2.41 -8.15 -16.65
N GLY A 69 2.95 -6.95 -16.87
CA GLY A 69 3.49 -6.52 -18.16
C GLY A 69 4.65 -7.40 -18.61
N LEU A 70 5.64 -7.63 -17.73
CA LEU A 70 6.79 -8.48 -18.06
C LEU A 70 6.40 -9.93 -18.34
N TRP A 71 5.43 -10.47 -17.60
CA TRP A 71 5.00 -11.85 -17.70
C TRP A 71 4.22 -12.14 -18.99
N THR A 72 3.40 -11.16 -19.41
CA THR A 72 2.49 -11.27 -20.57
C THR A 72 3.11 -10.76 -21.87
N ALA A 73 4.23 -10.04 -21.84
CA ALA A 73 4.85 -9.46 -23.03
C ALA A 73 5.31 -10.51 -24.06
N CYS A 74 6.19 -11.42 -23.67
CA CYS A 74 6.70 -12.51 -24.51
C CYS A 74 7.44 -13.57 -23.68
N LYS A 75 7.75 -14.72 -24.29
CA LYS A 75 8.51 -15.81 -23.64
C LYS A 75 9.85 -15.34 -23.07
N GLU A 76 10.60 -14.53 -23.82
CA GLU A 76 11.92 -14.05 -23.37
C GLU A 76 11.82 -13.17 -22.12
N SER A 77 10.87 -12.24 -22.09
CA SER A 77 10.61 -11.39 -20.93
C SER A 77 10.19 -12.22 -19.71
N ARG A 78 9.30 -13.19 -19.92
CA ARG A 78 8.84 -14.13 -18.88
C ARG A 78 9.99 -14.95 -18.31
N ASP A 79 10.88 -15.45 -19.16
CA ASP A 79 12.03 -16.24 -18.74
C ASP A 79 12.97 -15.41 -17.84
N ILE A 80 13.21 -14.14 -18.20
CA ILE A 80 14.02 -13.23 -17.40
C ILE A 80 13.34 -12.86 -16.08
N ALA A 81 12.04 -12.51 -16.11
CA ALA A 81 11.29 -12.19 -14.92
C ALA A 81 11.29 -13.35 -13.91
N GLY A 82 11.06 -14.59 -14.39
CA GLY A 82 11.12 -15.79 -13.58
C GLY A 82 12.48 -15.95 -12.90
N LYS A 83 13.59 -15.88 -13.65
CA LYS A 83 14.95 -15.96 -13.09
C LYS A 83 15.23 -14.86 -12.07
N HIS A 84 14.78 -13.64 -12.34
CA HIS A 84 14.98 -12.49 -11.47
C HIS A 84 14.27 -12.69 -10.12
N TRP A 85 13.04 -13.19 -10.15
CA TRP A 85 12.31 -13.55 -8.94
C TRP A 85 13.04 -14.64 -8.15
N SER A 86 13.47 -15.71 -8.81
CA SER A 86 14.25 -16.78 -8.17
C SER A 86 15.48 -16.22 -7.43
N SER A 87 16.22 -15.33 -8.10
CA SER A 87 17.41 -14.69 -7.53
C SER A 87 17.11 -13.83 -6.30
N GLN A 88 15.88 -13.31 -6.19
CA GLN A 88 15.44 -12.51 -5.05
C GLN A 88 15.00 -13.35 -3.85
N GLY A 89 14.96 -14.68 -3.99
CA GLY A 89 14.52 -15.60 -2.94
C GLY A 89 13.05 -16.00 -3.07
N TRP A 90 12.44 -15.73 -4.23
CA TRP A 90 11.17 -16.34 -4.61
C TRP A 90 11.44 -17.75 -5.13
N SER A 91 10.50 -18.67 -4.98
CA SER A 91 10.65 -20.05 -5.46
C SER A 91 10.83 -20.09 -6.99
N ASP A 92 11.70 -20.98 -7.48
CA ASP A 92 12.18 -20.97 -8.86
C ASP A 92 11.05 -21.24 -9.87
N VAL A 93 10.71 -20.23 -10.68
CA VAL A 93 9.48 -20.25 -11.51
C VAL A 93 9.64 -21.10 -12.78
N GLN A 94 10.88 -21.34 -13.23
CA GLN A 94 11.14 -21.95 -14.54
C GLN A 94 11.01 -23.48 -14.61
N GLU A 95 11.29 -24.23 -13.55
CA GLU A 95 11.32 -25.70 -13.66
C GLU A 95 9.94 -26.34 -13.92
N ASN A 96 8.84 -25.63 -13.61
CA ASN A 96 7.48 -26.14 -13.78
C ASN A 96 6.77 -25.72 -15.08
N THR A 97 7.47 -25.06 -16.01
CA THR A 97 6.89 -24.55 -17.28
C THR A 97 7.07 -25.47 -18.49
N LYS A 98 7.81 -26.59 -18.36
CA LYS A 98 8.16 -27.43 -19.51
C LYS A 98 7.02 -28.29 -20.06
N ASP A 99 5.88 -28.41 -19.38
CA ASP A 99 4.88 -29.44 -19.71
C ASP A 99 3.41 -29.00 -19.67
N LYS A 100 3.09 -27.69 -19.68
CA LYS A 100 1.70 -27.24 -19.54
C LYS A 100 1.31 -26.13 -20.51
N SER A 101 0.15 -26.28 -21.14
CA SER A 101 -0.45 -25.35 -22.11
C SER A 101 -0.81 -24.00 -21.48
N LEU A 102 -0.82 -22.95 -22.32
CA LEU A 102 -1.35 -21.60 -22.01
C LEU A 102 -2.79 -21.74 -21.45
N GLY A 103 -2.94 -21.75 -20.13
CA GLY A 103 -4.24 -21.91 -19.46
C GLY A 103 -4.19 -22.75 -18.19
N ASP A 104 -3.14 -23.55 -18.00
CA ASP A 104 -2.97 -24.38 -16.82
C ASP A 104 -2.17 -23.67 -15.73
N VAL A 105 -2.73 -23.69 -14.52
CA VAL A 105 -2.21 -23.08 -13.30
C VAL A 105 -0.73 -23.46 -13.08
N ILE A 106 0.11 -22.43 -12.90
CA ILE A 106 1.54 -22.54 -12.62
C ILE A 106 1.69 -22.94 -11.14
N TRP A 107 2.23 -24.12 -10.86
CA TRP A 107 2.49 -24.62 -9.50
C TRP A 107 3.98 -24.72 -9.22
N PHE A 108 4.38 -24.67 -7.93
CA PHE A 108 5.76 -24.78 -7.43
C PHE A 108 6.03 -26.16 -6.82
N HIS A 109 7.28 -26.66 -6.91
CA HIS A 109 7.75 -27.83 -6.15
C HIS A 109 8.97 -27.43 -5.32
N SER A 110 8.99 -27.78 -4.03
CA SER A 110 10.15 -27.60 -3.16
C SER A 110 10.52 -28.94 -2.51
N GLU A 111 11.78 -29.37 -2.62
CA GLU A 111 12.36 -30.30 -1.63
C GLU A 111 13.29 -29.56 -0.65
N ARG A 112 12.94 -29.74 0.63
CA ARG A 112 13.70 -29.72 1.89
C ARG A 112 15.06 -28.95 2.00
N PHE A 113 15.00 -27.94 2.89
CA PHE A 113 16.01 -27.44 3.88
C PHE A 113 17.02 -26.34 3.47
N PRO A 114 17.45 -25.43 4.39
CA PRO A 114 16.86 -24.96 5.66
C PRO A 114 16.80 -23.40 5.81
N PRO A 115 16.29 -22.89 6.94
CA PRO A 115 15.06 -22.10 7.03
C PRO A 115 15.21 -20.64 6.52
N PRO A 116 14.44 -20.19 5.53
CA PRO A 116 14.31 -18.77 5.28
C PRO A 116 13.03 -18.24 5.95
N ILE A 117 13.24 -17.21 6.77
CA ILE A 117 12.36 -16.05 7.02
C ILE A 117 10.98 -16.18 6.38
N HIS A 118 9.93 -16.27 7.20
CA HIS A 118 8.53 -16.31 6.77
C HIS A 118 8.15 -14.97 6.12
N ILE A 119 8.54 -14.73 4.88
CA ILE A 119 7.94 -13.71 4.04
C ILE A 119 6.63 -14.34 3.57
N ARG A 120 5.49 -13.90 4.11
CA ARG A 120 4.21 -14.44 3.67
C ARG A 120 3.88 -13.84 2.31
N GLN A 121 4.34 -14.50 1.27
CA GLN A 121 4.09 -14.14 -0.12
C GLN A 121 2.70 -14.66 -0.50
N GLY A 122 1.81 -13.76 -0.90
CA GLY A 122 0.44 -14.10 -1.26
C GLY A 122 0.17 -13.81 -2.74
N LEU A 123 -0.32 -14.81 -3.46
CA LEU A 123 -0.83 -14.64 -4.83
C LEU A 123 -2.28 -14.17 -4.76
N ILE A 124 -2.56 -12.98 -5.29
CA ILE A 124 -3.95 -12.47 -5.36
C ILE A 124 -4.58 -12.94 -6.69
N HIS A 125 -5.67 -13.71 -6.59
CA HIS A 125 -6.32 -14.32 -7.73
C HIS A 125 -7.28 -13.33 -8.45
N ARG A 126 -7.23 -13.29 -9.79
CA ARG A 126 -8.29 -12.71 -10.62
C ARG A 126 -9.08 -13.84 -11.28
N LYS A 127 -10.37 -13.95 -10.96
CA LYS A 127 -11.29 -14.84 -11.69
C LYS A 127 -11.72 -14.13 -12.99
N GLY A 128 -11.31 -14.63 -14.16
CA GLY A 128 -11.71 -14.06 -15.46
C GLY A 128 -11.19 -14.87 -16.67
N ASP A 129 -11.69 -14.56 -17.87
CA ASP A 129 -11.47 -15.30 -19.13
C ASP A 129 -10.09 -15.09 -19.79
N TYR A 130 -9.14 -14.44 -19.10
CA TYR A 130 -7.81 -14.12 -19.60
C TYR A 130 -6.76 -15.06 -18.99
N GLU A 131 -5.58 -15.16 -19.60
CA GLU A 131 -4.46 -15.93 -19.03
C GLU A 131 -4.31 -15.61 -17.53
N PRO A 132 -4.42 -16.60 -16.64
CA PRO A 132 -4.26 -16.39 -15.22
C PRO A 132 -2.81 -16.01 -14.96
N TRP A 133 -2.57 -14.74 -14.66
CA TRP A 133 -1.30 -14.28 -14.13
C TRP A 133 -1.50 -13.90 -12.67
N HIS A 134 -0.56 -14.33 -11.84
CA HIS A 134 -0.63 -14.15 -10.41
C HIS A 134 0.00 -12.83 -10.01
N GLN A 135 -0.64 -12.12 -9.07
CA GLN A 135 -0.10 -10.88 -8.53
C GLN A 135 0.89 -11.22 -7.43
N VAL A 136 2.13 -10.80 -7.65
CA VAL A 136 3.21 -10.99 -6.70
C VAL A 136 3.19 -9.82 -5.71
N THR A 137 2.95 -10.12 -4.44
CA THR A 137 2.92 -9.12 -3.35
C THR A 137 3.63 -9.65 -2.11
N ASP A 138 4.30 -8.76 -1.39
CA ASP A 138 4.88 -9.02 -0.07
C ASP A 138 3.88 -8.53 0.99
N MET A 139 3.15 -9.45 1.64
CA MET A 139 2.07 -9.06 2.56
C MET A 139 2.57 -8.38 3.85
N ASP A 140 3.86 -8.52 4.17
CA ASP A 140 4.47 -7.95 5.36
C ASP A 140 4.99 -6.52 5.10
N ARG A 141 5.46 -6.24 3.88
CA ARG A 141 6.12 -4.98 3.53
C ARG A 141 5.31 -4.08 2.59
N ASP A 142 4.53 -4.67 1.70
CA ASP A 142 3.77 -3.90 0.72
C ASP A 142 2.58 -3.21 1.37
N ILE A 143 2.16 -2.10 0.75
CA ILE A 143 0.99 -1.32 1.16
C ILE A 143 -0.20 -1.72 0.31
N PHE A 144 -1.32 -1.98 0.98
CA PHE A 144 -2.59 -2.26 0.33
C PHE A 144 -3.51 -1.04 0.45
N CYS A 145 -3.52 -0.22 -0.59
CA CYS A 145 -4.36 0.97 -0.69
C CYS A 145 -5.78 0.59 -1.10
N VAL A 146 -6.69 0.75 -0.15
CA VAL A 146 -8.10 0.42 -0.31
C VAL A 146 -8.78 1.47 -1.17
N THR A 147 -9.44 0.98 -2.22
CA THR A 147 -10.34 1.74 -3.08
C THR A 147 -11.69 1.04 -3.11
N ALA A 148 -12.78 1.77 -3.31
CA ALA A 148 -14.09 1.17 -3.44
C ALA A 148 -14.97 1.99 -4.38
N GLU A 149 -15.75 1.29 -5.21
CA GLU A 149 -16.83 1.91 -5.99
C GLU A 149 -18.00 2.30 -5.09
N SER A 150 -18.27 1.48 -4.07
CA SER A 150 -19.21 1.79 -2.99
C SER A 150 -18.61 1.40 -1.64
N TRP A 151 -18.60 2.37 -0.73
CA TRP A 151 -18.10 2.19 0.63
C TRP A 151 -19.21 1.81 1.62
N GLU A 152 -20.49 1.92 1.25
CA GLU A 152 -21.61 1.63 2.15
C GLU A 152 -21.60 0.19 2.71
N PRO A 153 -21.34 -0.87 1.92
CA PRO A 153 -21.21 -2.23 2.46
C PRO A 153 -20.07 -2.34 3.49
N LEU A 154 -18.99 -1.61 3.23
CA LEU A 154 -17.81 -1.49 4.10
C LEU A 154 -18.06 -0.66 5.36
N LEU A 155 -19.27 -0.15 5.54
CA LEU A 155 -19.67 0.58 6.73
C LEU A 155 -20.86 -0.08 7.46
N ARG A 156 -21.51 -1.11 6.95
CA ARG A 156 -22.62 -1.74 7.69
C ARG A 156 -22.15 -2.80 8.70
N ASN A 157 -21.31 -3.74 8.27
CA ASN A 157 -20.88 -4.87 9.10
C ASN A 157 -19.35 -4.84 9.29
N TRP A 158 -18.85 -4.17 10.35
CA TRP A 158 -17.40 -4.05 10.58
C TRP A 158 -16.76 -5.42 10.89
N LYS A 159 -15.83 -5.83 10.04
CA LYS A 159 -15.01 -7.05 10.17
C LYS A 159 -13.54 -6.72 9.87
N PRO A 160 -12.58 -7.49 10.41
CA PRO A 160 -11.17 -7.36 10.08
C PRO A 160 -10.92 -7.46 8.58
N LEU A 161 -10.03 -6.61 8.06
CA LEU A 161 -9.57 -6.63 6.68
C LEU A 161 -8.67 -7.83 6.46
N ARG A 162 -9.00 -8.68 5.48
CA ARG A 162 -8.26 -9.89 5.15
C ARG A 162 -7.95 -9.95 3.66
N ILE A 163 -6.81 -10.52 3.31
CA ILE A 163 -6.49 -10.90 1.93
C ILE A 163 -6.75 -12.39 1.80
N GLU A 164 -7.53 -12.76 0.78
CA GLU A 164 -7.49 -14.13 0.27
C GLU A 164 -6.30 -14.25 -0.66
N ALA A 165 -5.42 -15.17 -0.32
CA ALA A 165 -4.24 -15.46 -1.12
C ALA A 165 -4.02 -16.96 -1.20
N GLU A 166 -3.10 -17.32 -2.08
CA GLU A 166 -2.70 -18.69 -2.30
C GLU A 166 -1.20 -18.81 -2.08
N ASP A 167 -0.79 -19.87 -1.38
CA ASP A 167 0.62 -20.15 -1.14
C ASP A 167 1.24 -20.90 -2.32
N GLU A 168 2.55 -21.16 -2.24
CA GLU A 168 3.30 -21.86 -3.29
C GLU A 168 2.80 -23.29 -3.60
N TRP A 169 1.97 -23.88 -2.73
CA TRP A 169 1.39 -25.22 -2.94
C TRP A 169 -0.07 -25.20 -3.40
N GLY A 170 -0.61 -24.02 -3.71
CA GLY A 170 -2.01 -23.90 -4.10
C GLY A 170 -3.00 -24.02 -2.96
N ARG A 171 -2.54 -23.78 -1.74
CA ARG A 171 -3.43 -23.75 -0.59
C ARG A 171 -3.95 -22.35 -0.45
N HIS A 172 -5.26 -22.23 -0.61
CA HIS A 172 -5.97 -21.03 -0.23
C HIS A 172 -5.77 -20.77 1.26
N PHE A 173 -5.31 -19.58 1.58
CA PHE A 173 -5.25 -19.08 2.94
C PHE A 173 -5.85 -17.68 2.99
N ILE A 174 -6.33 -17.34 4.18
CA ILE A 174 -6.86 -16.02 4.47
C ILE A 174 -5.94 -15.42 5.51
N ASP A 175 -5.30 -14.30 5.18
CA ASP A 175 -4.35 -13.65 6.07
C ASP A 175 -4.75 -12.23 6.41
N ASP A 176 -4.16 -11.74 7.50
CA ASP A 176 -4.34 -10.40 7.97
C ASP A 176 -3.37 -9.44 7.27
N VAL A 177 -3.85 -8.24 6.96
CA VAL A 177 -3.01 -7.23 6.28
C VAL A 177 -2.33 -6.34 7.29
N MET A 178 -1.00 -6.27 7.21
CA MET A 178 -0.20 -5.46 8.12
C MET A 178 -0.16 -3.98 7.75
N ASN A 179 -0.15 -3.64 6.46
CA ASN A 179 -0.08 -2.25 5.98
C ASN A 179 -1.29 -1.92 5.11
N VAL A 180 -2.23 -1.16 5.67
CA VAL A 180 -3.47 -0.75 4.99
C VAL A 180 -3.41 0.75 4.75
N ALA A 181 -3.65 1.15 3.51
CA ALA A 181 -3.68 2.55 3.12
C ALA A 181 -5.06 3.04 2.69
N VAL A 182 -5.29 4.34 2.88
CA VAL A 182 -6.37 5.10 2.26
C VAL A 182 -5.76 6.31 1.56
N GLU A 183 -6.28 6.68 0.39
CA GLU A 183 -5.87 7.91 -0.28
C GLU A 183 -6.46 9.13 0.44
N PHE A 184 -5.62 10.12 0.69
CA PHE A 184 -6.06 11.39 1.25
C PHE A 184 -6.82 12.21 0.21
N ASP A 185 -8.02 12.66 0.59
CA ASP A 185 -8.79 13.63 -0.17
C ASP A 185 -8.86 14.96 0.62
N PRO A 186 -8.25 16.05 0.10
CA PRO A 186 -8.30 17.36 0.74
C PRO A 186 -9.72 17.88 0.99
N SER A 187 -10.74 17.40 0.26
CA SER A 187 -12.14 17.74 0.48
C SER A 187 -12.62 17.36 1.89
N TRP A 188 -11.97 16.38 2.54
CA TRP A 188 -12.26 15.96 3.92
C TRP A 188 -12.10 17.10 4.92
N ASN A 189 -11.18 18.05 4.66
CA ASN A 189 -11.01 19.23 5.51
C ASN A 189 -12.28 20.09 5.57
N GLN A 190 -13.01 20.19 4.47
CA GLN A 190 -14.27 20.94 4.44
C GLN A 190 -15.40 20.10 5.03
N ALA A 191 -15.42 18.79 4.74
CA ALA A 191 -16.42 17.90 5.29
C ALA A 191 -16.40 17.88 6.83
N ILE A 192 -15.22 17.71 7.46
CA ILE A 192 -15.10 17.65 8.92
C ILE A 192 -15.56 18.93 9.60
N LYS A 193 -15.29 20.11 9.01
CA LYS A 193 -15.74 21.40 9.59
C LYS A 193 -17.25 21.52 9.72
N ASN A 194 -17.98 20.84 8.84
CA ASN A 194 -19.45 20.86 8.84
C ASN A 194 -20.04 19.76 9.74
N LEU A 195 -19.20 18.93 10.37
CA LEU A 195 -19.58 17.80 11.19
C LEU A 195 -19.27 18.09 12.67
N ASN A 196 -20.05 17.48 13.56
CA ASN A 196 -19.88 17.53 15.00
C ASN A 196 -19.50 16.14 15.57
N LYS A 197 -19.12 16.10 16.85
CA LYS A 197 -18.72 14.85 17.55
C LYS A 197 -19.84 13.80 17.63
N ASP A 198 -21.10 14.21 17.48
CA ASP A 198 -22.30 13.38 17.60
C ASP A 198 -22.78 12.81 16.25
N ASN A 199 -22.22 13.29 15.13
CA ASN A 199 -22.51 12.76 13.80
C ASN A 199 -22.22 11.25 13.74
N ARG A 200 -23.13 10.52 13.11
CA ARG A 200 -22.96 9.08 12.89
C ARG A 200 -21.93 8.87 11.79
N ILE A 201 -21.21 7.75 11.83
CA ILE A 201 -20.17 7.42 10.82
C ILE A 201 -20.71 7.45 9.38
N LYS A 202 -22.01 7.17 9.18
CA LYS A 202 -22.67 7.24 7.88
C LYS A 202 -22.83 8.66 7.30
N ASP A 203 -22.66 9.69 8.13
CA ASP A 203 -22.82 11.09 7.73
C ASP A 203 -21.50 11.68 7.17
N TYR A 204 -20.40 10.95 7.28
CA TYR A 204 -19.08 11.34 6.76
C TYR A 204 -18.93 10.92 5.29
N PRO A 205 -18.07 11.61 4.52
CA PRO A 205 -17.59 11.11 3.24
C PRO A 205 -17.14 9.64 3.38
N PRO A 206 -17.56 8.72 2.49
CA PRO A 206 -17.45 7.31 2.81
C PRO A 206 -16.01 6.77 2.97
N SER A 207 -15.04 7.32 2.24
CA SER A 207 -13.61 7.01 2.41
C SER A 207 -13.05 7.54 3.75
N LEU A 208 -13.48 8.72 4.20
CA LEU A 208 -13.16 9.24 5.53
C LEU A 208 -13.80 8.40 6.63
N ALA A 209 -15.07 8.01 6.46
CA ALA A 209 -15.78 7.13 7.38
C ALA A 209 -15.05 5.80 7.57
N PHE A 210 -14.51 5.25 6.48
CA PHE A 210 -13.69 4.04 6.51
C PHE A 210 -12.39 4.25 7.29
N LEU A 211 -11.65 5.34 7.02
CA LEU A 211 -10.44 5.67 7.76
C LEU A 211 -10.72 5.80 9.27
N ILE A 212 -11.75 6.56 9.65
CA ILE A 212 -12.13 6.74 11.06
C ILE A 212 -12.36 5.40 11.73
N ARG A 213 -13.09 4.48 11.08
CA ARG A 213 -13.30 3.13 11.63
C ARG A 213 -12.03 2.31 11.73
N LEU A 214 -11.15 2.42 10.74
CA LEU A 214 -9.88 1.73 10.77
C LEU A 214 -9.03 2.18 11.97
N LEU A 215 -9.02 3.48 12.28
CA LEU A 215 -8.35 4.03 13.46
C LEU A 215 -8.99 3.58 14.78
N LEU A 216 -10.32 3.57 14.86
CA LEU A 216 -11.03 3.05 16.03
C LEU A 216 -10.72 1.57 16.27
N ASP A 217 -10.63 0.78 15.20
CA ASP A 217 -10.22 -0.63 15.26
C ASP A 217 -8.76 -0.78 15.77
N GLN A 218 -7.84 0.09 15.33
CA GLN A 218 -6.45 0.08 15.81
C GLN A 218 -6.32 0.50 17.28
N ALA A 219 -7.18 1.41 17.75
CA ALA A 219 -7.23 1.77 19.16
C ALA A 219 -7.69 0.58 20.02
N HIS A 220 -8.66 -0.20 19.56
CA HIS A 220 -9.09 -1.44 20.23
C HIS A 220 -7.99 -2.52 20.22
N ASN A 221 -7.22 -2.61 19.13
CA ASN A 221 -6.24 -3.67 18.90
C ASN A 221 -4.80 -3.27 19.26
N LYS A 222 -4.58 -2.62 20.41
CA LYS A 222 -3.27 -2.10 20.86
C LYS A 222 -2.10 -3.10 20.76
N LYS A 223 -2.34 -4.40 20.98
CA LYS A 223 -1.31 -5.46 20.97
C LYS A 223 -0.93 -5.96 19.57
N SER A 224 -1.76 -5.70 18.56
CA SER A 224 -1.62 -6.24 17.21
C SER A 224 -2.02 -5.19 16.17
N ARG A 225 -1.51 -3.96 16.33
CA ARG A 225 -1.83 -2.86 15.44
C ARG A 225 -1.30 -3.11 14.04
N LYS A 226 -2.13 -2.78 13.08
CA LYS A 226 -1.78 -2.64 11.68
C LYS A 226 -1.26 -1.22 11.44
N ALA A 227 -0.32 -1.08 10.52
CA ALA A 227 0.06 0.22 10.03
C ALA A 227 -1.08 0.79 9.17
N VAL A 228 -1.66 1.90 9.63
CA VAL A 228 -2.64 2.67 8.84
C VAL A 228 -1.89 3.77 8.12
N GLN A 229 -1.88 3.74 6.80
CA GLN A 229 -1.16 4.70 5.98
C GLN A 229 -2.14 5.66 5.29
N LEU A 230 -1.78 6.93 5.25
CA LEU A 230 -2.51 7.94 4.49
C LEU A 230 -1.64 8.37 3.31
N VAL A 231 -2.11 8.07 2.10
CA VAL A 231 -1.39 8.33 0.85
C VAL A 231 -1.79 9.69 0.30
N ASP A 232 -0.87 10.65 0.29
CA ASP A 232 -1.08 11.97 -0.31
C ASP A 232 -0.36 12.10 -1.65
N ARG A 233 -1.14 12.31 -2.71
CA ARG A 233 -0.63 12.50 -4.07
C ARG A 233 -0.53 13.93 -4.54
N ASN A 234 -1.22 14.84 -3.88
CA ASN A 234 -1.50 16.16 -4.43
C ASN A 234 -0.70 17.26 -3.75
N VAL A 235 -0.10 16.96 -2.59
CA VAL A 235 0.63 17.97 -1.83
C VAL A 235 2.10 18.04 -2.26
N LEU A 236 2.53 19.28 -2.50
CA LEU A 236 3.93 19.66 -2.65
C LEU A 236 4.57 19.68 -1.25
N TRP A 237 5.57 18.83 -1.04
CA TRP A 237 6.24 18.66 0.24
C TRP A 237 7.59 19.36 0.26
N HIS A 238 7.96 19.89 1.42
CA HIS A 238 9.30 20.43 1.67
C HIS A 238 10.03 19.45 2.58
N VAL A 239 11.11 18.84 2.09
CA VAL A 239 12.03 18.11 2.96
C VAL A 239 13.07 19.11 3.41
N GLU A 240 13.19 19.34 4.73
CA GLU A 240 14.24 20.23 5.25
C GLU A 240 15.64 19.70 4.98
N ASN A 241 15.78 18.39 4.74
CA ASN A 241 17.06 17.73 4.52
C ASN A 241 16.93 16.55 3.56
N GLU A 242 17.35 16.71 2.30
CA GLU A 242 17.39 15.62 1.29
C GLU A 242 18.17 14.38 1.74
N ARG A 243 19.04 14.50 2.75
CA ARG A 243 19.75 13.35 3.33
C ARG A 243 18.83 12.46 4.17
N MET A 244 17.78 12.99 4.78
CA MET A 244 16.83 12.20 5.58
C MET A 244 15.97 11.31 4.69
N ALA A 245 15.52 11.85 3.54
CA ALA A 245 14.75 11.11 2.53
C ALA A 245 15.44 9.84 1.98
N ARG A 246 16.76 9.65 2.22
CA ARG A 246 17.49 8.43 1.81
C ARG A 246 17.28 7.25 2.75
N TYR A 247 16.78 7.50 3.96
CA TYR A 247 16.56 6.46 4.98
C TYR A 247 15.09 6.07 5.12
N HIS A 248 14.18 6.84 4.51
CA HIS A 248 12.76 6.52 4.53
C HIS A 248 12.44 5.32 3.62
N PRO A 249 11.53 4.43 4.03
CA PRO A 249 11.00 3.38 3.16
C PRO A 249 10.48 3.96 1.83
N ILE A 250 10.85 3.30 0.74
CA ILE A 250 10.41 3.70 -0.61
C ILE A 250 9.29 2.75 -1.04
N TYR A 251 8.13 3.33 -1.30
CA TYR A 251 7.00 2.62 -1.89
C TYR A 251 6.87 2.97 -3.37
N MET A 252 6.47 2.00 -4.17
CA MET A 252 6.38 2.15 -5.62
C MET A 252 4.97 1.79 -6.04
N ASP A 253 4.32 2.66 -6.81
CA ASP A 253 3.25 2.21 -7.70
C ASP A 253 3.81 2.02 -9.12
N CYS A 254 2.99 1.71 -10.11
CA CYS A 254 3.47 1.50 -11.48
C CYS A 254 3.98 2.77 -12.17
N ASP A 255 3.60 3.94 -11.69
CA ASP A 255 3.88 5.22 -12.33
C ASP A 255 4.83 6.10 -11.48
N HIS A 256 4.85 5.94 -10.15
CA HIS A 256 5.50 6.87 -9.22
C HIS A 256 6.18 6.20 -8.02
N GLU A 257 7.19 6.91 -7.52
CA GLU A 257 7.85 6.67 -6.23
C GLU A 257 7.16 7.44 -5.12
N TYR A 258 7.09 6.83 -3.93
CA TYR A 258 6.56 7.41 -2.71
C TYR A 258 7.53 7.20 -1.56
N LEU A 259 7.52 8.13 -0.60
CA LEU A 259 8.28 8.04 0.64
C LEU A 259 7.32 8.00 1.82
N GLU A 260 7.62 7.16 2.81
CA GLU A 260 7.06 7.37 4.14
C GLU A 260 7.66 8.64 4.75
N ILE A 261 6.86 9.43 5.47
CA ILE A 261 7.32 10.58 6.25
C ILE A 261 6.72 10.56 7.64
N LEU A 262 7.44 11.13 8.60
CA LEU A 262 6.99 11.23 9.99
C LEU A 262 6.07 12.44 10.17
N SER A 263 5.14 12.37 11.13
CA SER A 263 4.15 13.44 11.36
C SER A 263 4.77 14.80 11.62
N PHE A 264 5.90 14.85 12.35
CA PHE A 264 6.61 16.11 12.64
C PHE A 264 7.31 16.71 11.42
N GLU A 265 7.53 15.93 10.36
CA GLU A 265 8.08 16.42 9.08
C GLU A 265 6.99 17.09 8.23
N LEU A 266 5.72 16.98 8.64
CA LEU A 266 4.61 17.62 7.93
C LEU A 266 4.69 19.14 8.07
N LYS A 267 4.60 19.86 6.94
CA LYS A 267 4.46 21.32 6.95
C LYS A 267 3.20 21.70 7.72
N ARG A 268 3.35 22.57 8.73
CA ARG A 268 2.26 23.03 9.61
C ARG A 268 1.02 23.58 8.87
N ASP A 269 1.21 24.16 7.68
CA ASP A 269 0.12 24.73 6.87
C ASP A 269 -0.33 23.82 5.73
N SER A 270 0.12 22.57 5.69
CA SER A 270 -0.30 21.61 4.66
C SER A 270 -1.77 21.20 4.86
N PRO A 271 -2.50 20.86 3.78
CA PRO A 271 -3.85 20.31 3.88
C PRO A 271 -3.93 19.07 4.78
N LEU A 272 -2.88 18.26 4.80
CA LEU A 272 -2.78 17.06 5.63
C LEU A 272 -2.56 17.40 7.12
N SER A 273 -1.67 18.34 7.45
CA SER A 273 -1.50 18.80 8.84
C SER A 273 -2.79 19.40 9.40
N ARG A 274 -3.48 20.23 8.59
CA ARG A 274 -4.80 20.76 8.94
C ARG A 274 -5.82 19.64 9.19
N PHE A 275 -5.81 18.61 8.34
CA PHE A 275 -6.69 17.46 8.47
C PHE A 275 -6.44 16.72 9.80
N LEU A 276 -5.18 16.50 10.18
CA LEU A 276 -4.84 15.85 11.44
C LEU A 276 -5.37 16.62 12.65
N SER A 277 -5.22 17.94 12.69
CA SER A 277 -5.76 18.75 13.79
C SER A 277 -7.30 18.67 13.87
N LEU A 278 -7.97 18.68 12.72
CA LEU A 278 -9.44 18.54 12.65
C LEU A 278 -9.88 17.13 13.08
N LEU A 279 -9.15 16.10 12.67
CA LEU A 279 -9.42 14.71 13.01
C LEU A 279 -9.20 14.47 14.51
N ASP A 280 -8.12 14.98 15.08
CA ASP A 280 -7.86 14.88 16.52
C ASP A 280 -8.99 15.54 17.33
N THR A 281 -9.41 16.74 16.93
CA THR A 281 -10.56 17.41 17.56
C THR A 281 -11.84 16.55 17.49
N LEU A 282 -12.03 15.82 16.39
CA LEU A 282 -13.22 15.04 16.12
C LEU A 282 -13.25 13.70 16.88
N ILE A 283 -12.15 12.95 16.88
CA ILE A 283 -12.11 11.56 17.36
C ILE A 283 -11.05 11.27 18.43
N GLY A 284 -10.13 12.18 18.74
CA GLY A 284 -9.02 11.94 19.68
C GLY A 284 -9.49 11.56 21.10
N ASP A 285 -10.56 12.20 21.60
CA ASP A 285 -11.16 11.81 22.89
C ASP A 285 -11.69 10.36 22.87
N LYS A 286 -12.32 9.97 21.75
CA LYS A 286 -12.88 8.62 21.58
C LYS A 286 -11.77 7.58 21.48
N LEU A 287 -10.71 7.88 20.73
CA LEU A 287 -9.52 7.04 20.60
C LEU A 287 -8.85 6.81 21.95
N THR A 288 -8.59 7.89 22.69
CA THR A 288 -8.02 7.86 24.05
C THR A 288 -8.86 6.99 24.98
N LYS A 289 -10.19 7.21 24.97
CA LYS A 289 -11.12 6.45 25.80
C LYS A 289 -11.16 4.96 25.46
N ILE A 290 -11.05 4.62 24.17
CA ILE A 290 -11.00 3.22 23.73
C ILE A 290 -9.71 2.55 24.22
N GLU A 291 -8.59 3.24 24.10
CA GLU A 291 -7.29 2.66 24.40
C GLU A 291 -7.00 2.55 25.90
N TYR A 292 -7.34 3.59 26.65
CA TYR A 292 -6.97 3.74 28.05
C TYR A 292 -8.15 3.65 29.03
N GLY A 293 -9.39 3.65 28.53
CA GLY A 293 -10.61 3.72 29.33
C GLY A 293 -11.06 5.16 29.61
N GLU A 294 -12.12 5.33 30.42
CA GLU A 294 -12.57 6.68 30.84
C GLU A 294 -11.44 7.40 31.60
N PRO A 295 -11.13 8.68 31.28
CA PRO A 295 -10.18 9.46 32.05
C PRO A 295 -10.61 9.48 33.51
N ARG A 296 -9.77 8.96 34.41
CA ARG A 296 -10.00 9.12 35.84
C ARG A 296 -9.74 10.59 36.18
N PHE A 297 -10.81 11.40 36.22
CA PHE A 297 -10.78 12.68 36.92
C PHE A 297 -10.54 12.43 38.41
N LYS A 298 -9.29 12.19 38.80
CA LYS A 298 -8.84 12.37 40.17
C LYS A 298 -7.97 13.61 40.20
N TYR A 299 -8.63 14.75 40.37
CA TYR A 299 -7.99 15.91 40.96
C TYR A 299 -7.44 15.51 42.32
N ASN A 300 -6.12 15.59 42.47
CA ASN A 300 -5.48 16.09 43.68
C ASN A 300 -4.25 16.87 43.23
N LEU A 301 -4.34 18.19 43.43
CA LEU A 301 -3.25 19.14 43.25
C LEU A 301 -2.05 18.74 44.11
N SER A 302 -0.98 18.30 43.45
CA SER A 302 0.36 18.23 43.99
C SER A 302 1.32 18.33 42.80
N GLU A 303 1.80 19.54 42.54
CA GLU A 303 2.86 19.83 41.58
C GLU A 303 4.07 18.93 41.82
N SER A 304 4.43 18.11 40.83
CA SER A 304 5.82 17.92 40.38
C SER A 304 5.85 16.91 39.23
N ASP A 305 6.09 17.49 38.04
CA ASP A 305 6.74 16.92 36.86
C ASP A 305 6.12 15.68 36.19
N TRP A 306 5.89 15.84 34.87
CA TRP A 306 5.32 14.90 33.88
C TRP A 306 3.78 14.97 33.71
N GLU A 307 3.25 16.15 33.35
CA GLU A 307 2.10 16.16 32.44
C GLU A 307 2.58 15.74 31.05
N GLN A 308 2.72 14.43 30.82
CA GLN A 308 2.58 13.89 29.47
C GLN A 308 1.10 13.58 29.26
N ASP A 309 0.54 14.28 28.29
CA ASP A 309 -0.81 14.16 27.78
C ASP A 309 -1.07 12.67 27.41
N ASP A 310 -1.73 11.91 28.27
CA ASP A 310 -2.12 10.49 28.05
C ASP A 310 -3.12 10.30 26.88
N ARG A 311 -3.29 11.33 26.04
CA ARG A 311 -4.20 11.38 24.91
C ARG A 311 -3.60 10.64 23.71
N LEU A 312 -4.36 9.68 23.17
CA LEU A 312 -4.02 9.04 21.90
C LEU A 312 -4.41 9.94 20.72
N SER A 313 -3.44 10.67 20.17
CA SER A 313 -3.62 11.44 18.94
C SER A 313 -3.80 10.48 17.74
N PRO A 314 -4.72 10.77 16.78
CA PRO A 314 -4.85 9.97 15.56
C PRO A 314 -3.53 9.82 14.79
N GLU A 315 -2.64 10.80 14.88
CA GLU A 315 -1.34 10.78 14.19
C GLU A 315 -0.43 9.65 14.70
N GLU A 316 -0.58 9.20 15.94
CA GLU A 316 0.21 8.09 16.51
C GLU A 316 -0.24 6.73 15.95
N LEU A 317 -1.44 6.66 15.40
CA LEU A 317 -1.97 5.46 14.74
C LEU A 317 -1.74 5.47 13.23
N MET A 318 -1.14 6.53 12.70
CA MET A 318 -1.04 6.76 11.26
C MET A 318 0.40 6.92 10.78
N ARG A 319 0.65 6.50 9.55
CA ARG A 319 1.86 6.78 8.78
C ARG A 319 1.49 7.56 7.53
N PHE A 320 2.40 8.38 7.04
CA PHE A 320 2.12 9.26 5.91
C PHE A 320 3.00 8.87 4.74
N VAL A 321 2.38 8.63 3.59
CA VAL A 321 3.08 8.20 2.38
C VAL A 321 2.84 9.23 1.31
N VAL A 322 3.91 9.83 0.80
CA VAL A 322 3.84 10.99 -0.09
C VAL A 322 4.61 10.75 -1.37
N ARG A 323 4.10 11.28 -2.47
CA ARG A 323 4.78 11.22 -3.77
C ARG A 323 6.15 11.89 -3.74
N ARG A 324 7.18 11.17 -4.21
CA ARG A 324 8.56 11.62 -4.22
C ARG A 324 8.79 12.81 -5.17
N ASP A 325 8.13 12.81 -6.32
CA ASP A 325 8.24 13.88 -7.31
C ASP A 325 7.61 15.21 -6.86
N ASN A 326 6.77 15.15 -5.82
CA ASN A 326 6.25 16.35 -5.16
C ASN A 326 7.20 16.94 -4.11
N LEU A 327 8.37 16.34 -3.87
CA LEU A 327 9.38 16.87 -2.96
C LEU A 327 10.15 17.99 -3.66
N ARG A 328 10.05 19.21 -3.13
CA ARG A 328 10.84 20.34 -3.62
C ARG A 328 11.85 20.80 -2.56
N PRO A 329 13.14 20.96 -2.92
CA PRO A 329 14.12 21.59 -2.05
C PRO A 329 13.68 23.00 -1.68
N ARG A 330 13.85 23.40 -0.41
CA ARG A 330 13.48 24.75 0.07
C ARG A 330 14.12 25.88 -0.75
N GLU A 331 15.27 25.64 -1.36
CA GLU A 331 16.07 26.66 -2.07
C GLU A 331 15.56 27.04 -3.47
N LEU A 332 14.64 26.25 -4.05
CA LEU A 332 14.16 26.44 -5.44
C LEU A 332 12.83 27.19 -5.56
N ILE A 333 12.33 27.77 -4.47
CA ILE A 333 11.12 28.60 -4.47
C ILE A 333 11.50 29.98 -3.96
N ARG A 334 11.86 30.86 -4.90
CA ARG A 334 11.89 32.32 -4.71
C ARG A 334 10.80 32.95 -5.54
#